data_AF-A0A7S3VWN6-F1
#
_entry.id   AF-A0A7S3VWN6-F1
#
_cell.length_a   1.000
_cell.length_b   1.000
_cell.length_c   1.000
_cell.angle_alpha   90.00
_cell.angle_beta   90.00
_cell.angle_gamma   90.00
#
_symmetry.space_group_name_H-M   'P 1'
#
loop_
_entity.id
_entity.type
_entity.pdbx_description
1 polymer ?
#
loop_
_entity_poly.entity_id
_entity_poly.type
_entity_poly.pdbx_seq_one_letter_code
_entity_poly.pdbx_strand_id
1 'polypeptide(L)'
;WEVFHNQVALLLTGFLKHNMAAMEAQQAYMIPALNYLVRISMGPNEETFKICVEFWQTFSARIFLEIQQLEQRRASANNNSSPLLLDVSGGGSMVTGALDGFNSSAKMKHYSPVLSEVRRVLISKMAKPPEVTIKENEEGHIVRAEEEDTDEIALYKMMREALIYLTHLDANNMENIMLQRLTQECLTEGSSEHWSPTLLNRLCWAIGSISGAMHEGDEKRFLVSVIKDLLSLCEMKRGKENKAVVASNIMYVVGQYPRFLRAHWKFLKTVIFKLFE
;
A
#
# COMPACT_ATOMS: atom_id res chain seq x y z
N TRP A 1 30.32 2.31 0.82
CA TRP A 1 29.14 2.84 0.08
C TRP A 1 27.83 2.67 0.83
N GLU A 2 27.59 1.54 1.50
CA GLU A 2 26.36 1.32 2.29
C GLU A 2 26.20 2.29 3.46
N VAL A 3 27.27 2.54 4.22
CA VAL A 3 27.29 3.54 5.32
C VAL A 3 26.91 4.94 4.82
N PHE A 4 27.38 5.32 3.63
CA PHE A 4 27.04 6.61 3.02
C PHE A 4 25.55 6.70 2.65
N HIS A 5 24.98 5.65 2.05
CA HIS A 5 23.55 5.61 1.73
C HIS A 5 22.68 5.66 2.99
N ASN A 6 23.09 4.96 4.05
CA ASN A 6 22.39 4.98 5.34
C ASN A 6 22.44 6.39 5.97
N GLN A 7 23.61 7.02 6.01
CA GLN A 7 23.76 8.41 6.50
C GLN A 7 22.95 9.41 5.68
N VAL A 8 22.92 9.28 4.35
CA VAL A 8 22.10 10.13 3.48
C VAL A 8 20.60 9.90 3.72
N ALA A 9 20.17 8.64 3.88
CA ALA A 9 18.79 8.32 4.21
C ALA A 9 18.37 8.92 5.56
N LEU A 10 19.19 8.77 6.59
CA LEU A 10 18.96 9.37 7.91
C LEU A 10 18.88 10.90 7.84
N LEU A 11 19.82 11.52 7.12
CA LEU A 11 19.83 12.98 6.94
C LEU A 11 18.57 13.46 6.22
N LEU A 12 18.23 12.85 5.08
CA LEU A 12 17.07 13.24 4.28
C LEU A 12 15.76 13.01 5.03
N THR A 13 15.59 11.83 5.65
CA THR A 13 14.37 11.51 6.39
C THR A 13 14.21 12.38 7.63
N GLY A 14 15.29 12.61 8.39
CA GLY A 14 15.29 13.53 9.52
C GLY A 14 14.98 14.97 9.11
N PHE A 15 15.65 15.47 8.07
CA PHE A 15 15.42 16.83 7.58
C PHE A 15 14.00 17.03 7.06
N LEU A 16 13.48 16.09 6.26
CA LEU A 16 12.12 16.12 5.73
C LEU A 16 11.07 16.02 6.84
N LYS A 17 11.29 15.17 7.87
CA LYS A 17 10.37 15.05 9.01
C LYS A 17 10.22 16.37 9.78
N HIS A 18 11.33 17.07 10.03
CA HIS A 18 11.33 18.31 10.84
C HIS A 18 10.98 19.58 10.04
N ASN A 19 11.42 19.68 8.79
CA ASN A 19 11.30 20.91 7.98
C ASN A 19 10.26 20.80 6.85
N MET A 20 9.32 19.86 6.93
CA MET A 20 8.33 19.61 5.87
C MET A 20 7.56 20.87 5.45
N ALA A 21 7.10 21.67 6.42
CA ALA A 21 6.35 22.89 6.14
C ALA A 21 7.19 23.95 5.37
N ALA A 22 8.49 24.04 5.66
CA ALA A 22 9.40 24.93 4.95
C ALA A 22 9.73 24.41 3.55
N MET A 23 9.85 23.09 3.38
CA MET A 23 10.06 22.48 2.07
C MET A 23 8.82 22.51 1.19
N GLU A 24 7.63 22.44 1.77
CA GLU A 24 6.36 22.63 1.06
C GLU A 24 6.22 24.06 0.51
N ALA A 25 6.77 25.06 1.21
CA ALA A 25 6.85 26.43 0.70
C ALA A 25 7.81 26.54 -0.50
N GLN A 26 8.86 25.72 -0.53
CA GLN A 26 9.86 25.68 -1.60
C GLN A 26 9.71 24.40 -2.46
N GLN A 27 8.58 24.33 -3.18
CA GLN A 27 8.14 23.17 -3.97
C GLN A 27 9.18 22.64 -4.96
N ALA A 28 10.07 23.51 -5.47
CA ALA A 28 11.09 23.15 -6.45
C ALA A 28 12.08 22.06 -5.97
N TYR A 29 12.35 21.97 -4.66
CA TYR A 29 13.31 21.01 -4.11
C TYR A 29 12.66 19.80 -3.41
N MET A 30 11.36 19.88 -3.10
CA MET A 30 10.65 18.81 -2.39
C MET A 30 10.53 17.54 -3.24
N ILE A 31 10.07 17.65 -4.48
CA ILE A 31 9.89 16.49 -5.37
C ILE A 31 11.21 15.80 -5.72
N PRO A 32 12.30 16.51 -6.08
CA PRO A 32 13.60 15.88 -6.25
C PRO A 32 14.08 15.15 -5.00
N ALA A 33 13.94 15.75 -3.81
CA ALA A 33 14.35 15.12 -2.56
C ALA A 33 13.58 13.82 -2.28
N LEU A 34 12.25 13.82 -2.48
CA LEU A 34 11.44 12.62 -2.34
C LEU A 34 11.79 11.55 -3.39
N ASN A 35 12.05 11.95 -4.64
CA ASN A 35 12.49 11.02 -5.69
C ASN A 35 13.85 10.39 -5.36
N TYR A 36 14.77 11.14 -4.76
CA TYR A 36 16.02 10.57 -4.25
C TYR A 36 15.75 9.55 -3.14
N LEU A 37 14.82 9.83 -2.23
CA LEU A 37 14.44 8.88 -1.19
C LEU A 37 13.80 7.61 -1.75
N VAL A 38 12.98 7.72 -2.80
CA VAL A 38 12.41 6.56 -3.52
C VAL A 38 13.54 5.71 -4.11
N ARG A 39 14.53 6.32 -4.76
CA ARG A 39 15.69 5.61 -5.32
C ARG A 39 16.53 4.92 -4.23
N ILE A 40 16.71 5.57 -3.09
CA ILE A 40 17.37 4.96 -1.92
C ILE A 40 16.55 3.77 -1.40
N SER A 41 15.23 3.89 -1.35
CA SER A 41 14.31 2.81 -0.93
C SER A 41 14.37 1.59 -1.86
N MET A 42 14.69 1.78 -3.15
CA MET A 42 14.92 0.69 -4.10
C MET A 42 16.23 -0.06 -3.87
N GLY A 43 17.21 0.54 -3.18
CA GLY A 43 18.51 -0.07 -2.91
C GLY A 43 18.44 -1.39 -2.11
N PRO A 44 19.45 -2.27 -2.20
CA PRO A 44 19.38 -3.62 -1.61
C PRO A 44 19.51 -3.65 -0.07
N ASN A 45 19.90 -2.53 0.56
CA ASN A 45 20.18 -2.49 2.00
C ASN A 45 18.88 -2.46 2.84
N GLU A 46 18.70 -3.48 3.68
CA GLU A 46 17.51 -3.65 4.52
C GLU A 46 17.39 -2.60 5.64
N GLU A 47 18.49 -2.22 6.29
CA GLU A 47 18.47 -1.19 7.34
C GLU A 47 18.03 0.16 6.78
N THR A 48 18.57 0.52 5.61
CA THR A 48 18.20 1.75 4.91
C THR A 48 16.74 1.71 4.47
N PHE A 49 16.26 0.54 4.05
CA PHE A 49 14.85 0.35 3.71
C PHE A 49 13.93 0.53 4.93
N LYS A 50 14.28 -0.01 6.10
CA LYS A 50 13.52 0.18 7.36
C LYS A 50 13.34 1.67 7.68
N ILE A 51 14.42 2.45 7.61
CA ILE A 51 14.40 3.92 7.83
C ILE A 51 13.48 4.62 6.81
N CYS A 52 13.56 4.22 5.54
CA CYS A 52 12.71 4.79 4.49
C CYS A 52 11.24 4.44 4.71
N VAL A 53 10.92 3.20 5.09
CA VAL A 53 9.53 2.77 5.36
C VAL A 53 8.93 3.54 6.52
N GLU A 54 9.67 3.74 7.61
CA GLU A 54 9.23 4.55 8.75
C GLU A 54 8.92 6.00 8.32
N PHE A 55 9.76 6.57 7.44
CA PHE A 55 9.48 7.87 6.83
C PHE A 55 8.20 7.84 5.99
N TRP A 56 8.04 6.87 5.09
CA TRP A 56 6.86 6.78 4.21
C TRP A 56 5.57 6.54 4.99
N GLN A 57 5.62 5.76 6.07
CA GLN A 57 4.50 5.57 7.00
C GLN A 57 4.13 6.89 7.67
N THR A 58 5.10 7.62 8.23
CA THR A 58 4.86 8.94 8.85
C THR A 58 4.33 9.96 7.83
N PHE A 59 4.91 10.00 6.63
CA PHE A 59 4.54 10.92 5.55
C PHE A 59 3.13 10.67 5.03
N SER A 60 2.81 9.41 4.73
CA SER A 60 1.47 9.02 4.26
C SER A 60 0.39 9.24 5.32
N ALA A 61 0.67 8.91 6.60
CA ALA A 61 -0.23 9.18 7.71
C ALA A 61 -0.52 10.68 7.87
N ARG A 62 0.52 11.52 7.76
CA ARG A 62 0.36 12.98 7.85
C ARG A 62 -0.52 13.54 6.73
N ILE A 63 -0.26 13.17 5.48
CA ILE A 63 -1.08 13.61 4.34
C ILE A 63 -2.52 13.14 4.51
N PHE A 64 -2.72 11.89 4.93
CA PHE A 64 -4.05 11.34 5.17
C PHE A 64 -4.81 12.11 6.27
N LEU A 65 -4.17 12.39 7.40
CA LEU A 65 -4.76 13.17 8.49
C LEU A 65 -5.09 14.61 8.07
N GLU A 66 -4.22 15.26 7.29
CA GLU A 66 -4.47 16.61 6.78
C GLU A 66 -5.72 16.65 5.89
N ILE A 67 -5.89 15.65 5.01
CA ILE A 67 -7.08 15.52 4.16
C ILE A 67 -8.33 15.26 5.00
N GLN A 68 -8.27 14.32 5.95
CA GLN A 68 -9.41 13.98 6.80
C GLN A 68 -9.87 15.16 7.65
N GLN A 69 -8.93 15.94 8.21
CA GLN A 69 -9.27 17.15 8.97
C GLN A 69 -9.96 18.21 8.11
N LEU A 70 -9.53 18.37 6.85
CA LEU A 70 -10.17 19.29 5.91
C LEU A 70 -11.58 18.84 5.52
N GLU A 71 -11.79 17.55 5.32
CA GLU A 71 -13.12 16.99 5.05
C GLU A 71 -14.05 17.17 6.25
N GLN A 72 -13.56 16.95 7.47
CA GLN A 72 -14.34 17.20 8.70
C GLN A 72 -14.68 18.68 8.88
N ARG A 73 -13.75 19.59 8.58
CA ARG A 73 -14.03 21.05 8.58
C ARG A 73 -15.08 21.42 7.54
N ARG A 74 -15.03 20.84 6.34
CA ARG A 74 -16.04 21.03 5.29
C ARG A 74 -17.41 20.49 5.70
N ALA A 75 -17.48 19.29 6.27
CA ALA A 75 -18.72 18.68 6.75
C ALA A 75 -19.35 19.48 7.89
N SER A 76 -18.53 20.00 8.80
CA SER A 76 -18.98 20.87 9.91
C SER A 76 -19.47 22.24 9.42
N ALA A 77 -18.85 22.80 8.38
CA ALA A 77 -19.32 24.04 7.75
C ALA A 77 -20.66 23.85 7.01
N ASN A 78 -20.90 22.67 6.43
CA ASN A 78 -22.14 22.39 5.70
C ASN A 78 -23.34 22.13 6.64
N ASN A 79 -23.10 21.55 7.83
CA ASN A 79 -24.14 21.34 8.86
C ASN A 79 -24.58 22.63 9.57
N ASN A 80 -23.83 23.73 9.43
CA ASN A 80 -24.19 25.06 9.94
C ASN A 80 -24.79 25.98 8.86
N SER A 81 -25.33 25.43 7.77
CA SER A 81 -26.07 26.20 6.76
C SER A 81 -27.47 26.60 7.26
N SER A 82 -27.51 27.50 8.25
CA SER A 82 -28.64 28.41 8.41
C SER A 82 -28.72 29.32 7.17
N PRO A 83 -29.89 29.53 6.57
CA PRO A 83 -30.04 30.31 5.35
C PRO A 83 -29.97 31.82 5.64
N LEU A 84 -29.36 32.57 4.71
CA LEU A 84 -29.49 34.03 4.52
C LEU A 84 -29.18 34.95 5.71
N LEU A 85 -27.99 35.56 5.68
CA LEU A 85 -27.84 36.98 6.01
C LEU A 85 -26.96 37.67 4.96
N LEU A 86 -27.61 38.52 4.17
CA LEU A 86 -27.02 39.48 3.26
C LEU A 86 -26.53 40.67 4.10
N ASP A 87 -25.28 40.65 4.57
CA ASP A 87 -24.67 41.83 5.19
C ASP A 87 -23.87 42.60 4.13
N VAL A 88 -24.42 43.78 3.79
CA VAL A 88 -23.86 44.74 2.86
C VAL A 88 -23.15 45.84 3.65
N SER A 89 -22.04 45.54 4.32
CA SER A 89 -21.21 46.60 4.88
C SER A 89 -19.75 46.20 5.14
N GLY A 90 -18.85 46.74 4.31
CA GLY A 90 -17.50 47.16 4.73
C GLY A 90 -16.47 46.08 5.07
N GLY A 91 -15.57 45.82 4.11
CA GLY A 91 -14.18 45.48 4.43
C GLY A 91 -13.85 43.99 4.55
N GLY A 92 -13.53 43.39 3.40
CA GLY A 92 -12.50 42.36 3.24
C GLY A 92 -12.37 41.27 4.32
N SER A 93 -13.20 40.24 4.25
CA SER A 93 -12.76 38.87 4.58
C SER A 93 -13.77 37.85 4.03
N MET A 94 -13.83 37.77 2.71
CA MET A 94 -14.45 36.63 2.03
C MET A 94 -13.31 35.92 1.31
N VAL A 95 -13.32 34.58 1.32
CA VAL A 95 -12.35 33.70 0.65
C VAL A 95 -11.07 33.37 1.47
N THR A 96 -11.18 32.76 2.65
CA THR A 96 -10.06 31.95 3.22
C THR A 96 -10.33 30.45 3.18
N GLY A 97 -11.59 30.01 3.36
CA GLY A 97 -11.96 28.59 3.28
C GLY A 97 -11.91 27.96 1.87
N ALA A 98 -11.98 28.78 0.80
CA ALA A 98 -11.92 28.29 -0.59
C ALA A 98 -10.48 28.19 -1.12
N LEU A 99 -9.53 28.96 -0.58
CA LEU A 99 -8.12 28.96 -0.98
C LEU A 99 -7.43 27.66 -0.52
N ASP A 100 -7.66 27.26 0.73
CA ASP A 100 -7.07 26.05 1.33
C ASP A 100 -7.53 24.78 0.61
N GLY A 101 -8.80 24.73 0.19
CA GLY A 101 -9.34 23.61 -0.56
C GLY A 101 -8.73 23.43 -1.97
N PHE A 102 -8.33 24.53 -2.61
CA PHE A 102 -7.69 24.51 -3.93
C PHE A 102 -6.21 24.14 -3.82
N ASN A 103 -5.53 24.65 -2.78
CA ASN A 103 -4.15 24.30 -2.48
C ASN A 103 -3.97 22.82 -2.10
N SER A 104 -4.87 22.22 -1.34
CA SER A 104 -4.73 20.79 -0.96
C SER A 104 -4.96 19.83 -2.13
N SER A 105 -5.88 20.13 -3.06
CA SER A 105 -6.02 19.35 -4.30
C SER A 105 -4.81 19.50 -5.22
N ALA A 106 -4.21 20.70 -5.27
CA ALA A 106 -2.97 20.94 -6.00
C ALA A 106 -1.77 20.21 -5.36
N LYS A 107 -1.65 20.22 -4.02
CA LYS A 107 -0.64 19.45 -3.27
C LYS A 107 -0.75 17.95 -3.57
N MET A 108 -1.97 17.40 -3.56
CA MET A 108 -2.19 15.98 -3.85
C MET A 108 -1.82 15.60 -5.28
N LYS A 109 -2.17 16.44 -6.26
CA LYS A 109 -1.73 16.26 -7.66
C LYS A 109 -0.21 16.34 -7.79
N HIS A 110 0.45 17.15 -6.96
CA HIS A 110 1.90 17.33 -6.99
C HIS A 110 2.65 16.11 -6.42
N TYR A 111 2.15 15.51 -5.33
CA TYR A 111 2.73 14.30 -4.75
C TYR A 111 2.32 13.01 -5.46
N SER A 112 1.22 13.02 -6.24
CA SER A 112 0.71 11.87 -6.98
C SER A 112 1.78 11.03 -7.70
N PRO A 113 2.69 11.58 -8.52
CA PRO A 113 3.71 10.77 -9.20
C PRO A 113 4.68 10.09 -8.24
N VAL A 114 5.10 10.79 -7.17
CA VAL A 114 6.00 10.24 -6.16
C VAL A 114 5.30 9.14 -5.37
N LEU A 115 4.06 9.37 -4.92
CA LEU A 115 3.28 8.38 -4.17
C LEU A 115 3.04 7.12 -5.00
N SER A 116 2.80 7.25 -6.31
CA SER A 116 2.69 6.11 -7.23
C SER A 116 3.97 5.26 -7.24
N GLU A 117 5.14 5.89 -7.27
CA GLU A 117 6.41 5.17 -7.21
C GLU A 117 6.67 4.55 -5.83
N VAL A 118 6.30 5.23 -4.75
CA VAL A 118 6.38 4.66 -3.38
C VAL A 118 5.51 3.40 -3.26
N ARG A 119 4.27 3.42 -3.79
CA ARG A 119 3.39 2.24 -3.83
C ARG A 119 4.08 1.08 -4.53
N ARG A 120 4.68 1.31 -5.70
CA ARG A 120 5.43 0.29 -6.45
C ARG A 120 6.57 -0.31 -5.64
N VAL A 121 7.37 0.54 -4.98
CA VAL A 121 8.50 0.08 -4.15
C VAL A 121 8.00 -0.76 -2.98
N LEU A 122 7.00 -0.30 -2.22
CA LEU A 122 6.47 -1.03 -1.07
C LEU A 122 5.87 -2.38 -1.47
N ILE A 123 5.13 -2.45 -2.58
CA ILE A 123 4.60 -3.71 -3.11
C ILE A 123 5.74 -4.67 -3.50
N SER A 124 6.78 -4.16 -4.17
CA SER A 124 7.90 -4.99 -4.67
C SER A 124 8.79 -5.58 -3.56
N LYS A 125 8.78 -4.96 -2.38
CA LYS A 125 9.60 -5.32 -1.22
C LYS A 125 8.79 -5.72 0.00
N MET A 126 7.52 -6.08 -0.20
CA MET A 126 6.64 -6.44 0.91
C MET A 126 7.27 -7.51 1.79
N ALA A 127 7.36 -7.22 3.09
CA ALA A 127 7.81 -8.17 4.10
C ALA A 127 6.82 -9.35 4.21
N LYS A 128 7.32 -10.50 4.64
CA LYS A 128 6.51 -11.71 4.77
C LYS A 128 5.47 -11.53 5.89
N PRO A 129 4.18 -11.76 5.62
CA PRO A 129 3.13 -11.72 6.64
C PRO A 129 3.31 -12.83 7.68
N PRO A 130 2.96 -12.60 8.95
CA PRO A 130 3.06 -13.62 10.00
C PRO A 130 2.21 -14.87 9.69
N GLU A 131 1.12 -14.73 8.94
CA GLU A 131 0.23 -15.85 8.59
C GLU A 131 0.87 -16.85 7.60
N VAL A 132 1.97 -16.49 6.95
CA VAL A 132 2.71 -17.32 5.98
C VAL A 132 3.97 -17.94 6.61
N THR A 133 4.28 -17.61 7.86
CA THR A 133 5.46 -18.14 8.56
C THR A 133 5.17 -19.54 9.09
N ILE A 134 5.63 -20.53 8.33
CA ILE A 134 5.59 -21.95 8.67
C ILE A 134 6.98 -22.32 9.22
N LYS A 135 7.07 -22.81 10.46
CA LYS A 135 8.30 -23.42 11.00
C LYS A 135 8.08 -24.91 11.23
N GLU A 136 9.12 -25.70 11.06
CA GLU A 136 9.16 -27.09 11.50
C GLU A 136 9.66 -27.08 12.94
N ASN A 137 8.89 -27.65 13.88
CA ASN A 137 9.36 -27.86 15.25
C ASN A 137 10.50 -28.89 15.26
N GLU A 138 11.28 -28.94 16.35
CA GLU A 138 12.38 -29.90 16.57
C GLU A 138 11.93 -31.38 16.49
N GLU A 139 10.63 -31.65 16.59
CA GLU A 139 10.01 -32.97 16.42
C GLU A 139 9.56 -33.27 14.97
N GLY A 140 9.87 -32.40 14.00
CA GLY A 140 9.51 -32.56 12.58
C GLY A 140 8.04 -32.29 12.26
N HIS A 141 7.26 -31.80 13.23
CA HIS A 141 5.89 -31.34 13.00
C HIS A 141 5.87 -29.90 12.51
N ILE A 142 5.10 -29.64 11.45
CA ILE A 142 4.91 -28.31 10.88
C ILE A 142 3.96 -27.54 11.80
N VAL A 143 4.48 -26.64 12.63
CA VAL A 143 3.68 -25.85 13.58
C VAL A 143 3.75 -24.38 13.18
N ARG A 144 2.62 -23.69 13.28
CA ARG A 144 2.55 -22.24 13.06
C ARG A 144 3.43 -21.57 14.11
N ALA A 145 4.47 -20.86 13.67
CA ALA A 145 5.33 -20.12 14.59
C ALA A 145 4.59 -18.86 15.03
N GLU A 146 3.95 -18.91 16.20
CA GLU A 146 3.25 -17.73 16.72
C GLU A 146 4.22 -16.66 17.26
N GLU A 147 5.48 -16.97 17.60
CA GLU A 147 6.37 -15.97 18.22
C GLU A 147 7.86 -16.28 18.01
N GLU A 148 8.54 -15.77 16.96
CA GLU A 148 10.02 -15.75 16.97
C GLU A 148 10.73 -14.58 16.23
N ASP A 149 10.07 -13.74 15.41
CA ASP A 149 10.76 -12.59 14.76
C ASP A 149 10.03 -11.26 14.94
N THR A 150 10.27 -10.61 16.10
CA THR A 150 9.67 -9.31 16.45
C THR A 150 9.98 -8.20 15.42
N ASP A 151 11.19 -8.22 14.85
CA ASP A 151 11.67 -7.18 13.93
C ASP A 151 11.04 -7.28 12.54
N GLU A 152 10.91 -8.50 11.99
CA GLU A 152 10.26 -8.71 10.70
C GLU A 152 8.75 -8.45 10.78
N ILE A 153 8.12 -8.85 11.90
CA ILE A 153 6.70 -8.57 12.16
C ILE A 153 6.47 -7.06 12.30
N ALA A 154 7.36 -6.35 13.00
CA ALA A 154 7.29 -4.89 13.10
C ALA A 154 7.43 -4.22 11.74
N LEU A 155 8.37 -4.68 10.90
CA LEU A 155 8.53 -4.18 9.53
C LEU A 155 7.27 -4.44 8.69
N TYR A 156 6.71 -5.65 8.74
CA TYR A 156 5.46 -5.96 8.05
C TYR A 156 4.31 -5.04 8.48
N LYS A 157 4.15 -4.81 9.80
CA LYS A 157 3.12 -3.90 10.33
C LYS A 157 3.31 -2.46 9.82
N MET A 158 4.54 -1.94 9.84
CA MET A 158 4.83 -0.61 9.31
C MET A 158 4.55 -0.49 7.80
N MET A 159 4.96 -1.49 7.02
CA MET A 159 4.69 -1.53 5.58
C MET A 159 3.19 -1.61 5.28
N ARG A 160 2.46 -2.44 6.04
CA ARG A 160 1.01 -2.59 5.93
C ARG A 160 0.31 -1.27 6.22
N GLU A 161 0.65 -0.59 7.31
CA GLU A 161 0.07 0.72 7.64
C GLU A 161 0.34 1.76 6.55
N ALA A 162 1.58 1.85 6.05
CA ALA A 162 1.93 2.75 4.97
C ALA A 162 1.10 2.47 3.70
N LEU A 163 0.94 1.20 3.31
CA LEU A 163 0.12 0.81 2.17
C LEU A 163 -1.36 1.14 2.38
N ILE A 164 -1.91 0.96 3.58
CA ILE A 164 -3.30 1.32 3.91
C ILE A 164 -3.51 2.82 3.75
N TYR A 165 -2.62 3.66 4.31
CA TYR A 165 -2.69 5.12 4.13
C TYR A 165 -2.62 5.50 2.65
N LEU A 166 -1.67 4.91 1.91
CA LEU A 166 -1.53 5.15 0.46
C LEU A 166 -2.75 4.69 -0.35
N THR A 167 -3.48 3.66 0.11
CA THR A 167 -4.72 3.17 -0.52
C THR A 167 -5.88 4.12 -0.25
N HIS A 168 -6.03 4.62 0.99
CA HIS A 168 -7.03 5.64 1.28
C HIS A 168 -6.80 6.94 0.49
N LEU A 169 -5.53 7.28 0.22
CA LEU A 169 -5.18 8.45 -0.58
C LEU A 169 -5.56 8.31 -2.06
N ASP A 170 -5.40 7.12 -2.66
CA ASP A 170 -5.83 6.84 -4.03
C ASP A 170 -5.99 5.33 -4.25
N ALA A 171 -7.21 4.85 -4.05
CA ALA A 171 -7.55 3.43 -4.20
C ALA A 171 -7.47 2.97 -5.66
N ASN A 172 -7.82 3.84 -6.62
CA ASN A 172 -7.81 3.50 -8.04
C ASN A 172 -6.37 3.32 -8.56
N ASN A 173 -5.45 4.19 -8.16
CA ASN A 173 -4.05 4.03 -8.53
C ASN A 173 -3.43 2.78 -7.88
N MET A 174 -3.79 2.47 -6.62
CA MET A 174 -3.34 1.25 -5.96
C MET A 174 -3.84 -0.01 -6.70
N GLU A 175 -5.13 -0.08 -7.02
CA GLU A 175 -5.76 -1.17 -7.79
C GLU A 175 -5.04 -1.34 -9.15
N ASN A 176 -4.85 -0.25 -9.89
CA ASN A 176 -4.18 -0.29 -11.20
C ASN A 176 -2.73 -0.78 -11.11
N ILE A 177 -1.95 -0.33 -10.11
CA ILE A 177 -0.56 -0.78 -9.93
C ILE A 177 -0.51 -2.28 -9.64
N MET A 178 -1.37 -2.77 -8.74
CA MET A 178 -1.40 -4.19 -8.36
C MET A 178 -1.84 -5.08 -9.53
N LEU A 179 -2.89 -4.68 -10.27
CA LEU A 179 -3.37 -5.43 -11.43
C LEU A 179 -2.38 -5.39 -12.60
N GLN A 180 -1.76 -4.24 -12.87
CA GLN A 180 -0.72 -4.13 -13.89
C GLN A 180 0.47 -5.04 -13.56
N ARG A 181 0.86 -5.08 -12.28
CA ARG A 181 1.96 -5.96 -11.82
C ARG A 181 1.59 -7.42 -11.96
N LEU A 182 0.37 -7.81 -11.59
CA LEU A 182 -0.13 -9.17 -11.75
C LEU A 182 -0.15 -9.60 -13.23
N THR A 183 -0.63 -8.71 -14.11
CA THR A 183 -0.62 -8.93 -15.56
C THR A 183 0.81 -9.08 -16.10
N GLN A 184 1.76 -8.28 -15.60
CA GLN A 184 3.15 -8.41 -15.99
C GLN A 184 3.71 -9.80 -15.61
N GLU A 185 3.42 -10.31 -14.41
CA GLU A 185 3.83 -11.66 -14.01
C GLU A 185 3.22 -12.76 -14.91
N CYS A 186 2.03 -12.54 -15.47
CA CYS A 186 1.41 -13.43 -16.46
C CYS A 186 2.12 -13.39 -17.83
N LEU A 187 2.66 -12.23 -18.25
CA LEU A 187 3.25 -12.04 -19.58
C LEU A 187 4.73 -12.42 -19.69
N THR A 188 5.45 -12.55 -18.57
CA THR A 188 6.91 -12.81 -18.55
C THR A 188 7.32 -14.18 -19.11
N GLU A 189 6.40 -15.06 -19.52
CA GLU A 189 6.73 -16.34 -20.17
C GLU A 189 7.39 -16.22 -21.56
N GLY A 190 7.34 -15.04 -22.18
CA GLY A 190 7.96 -14.80 -23.49
C GLY A 190 9.44 -14.41 -23.46
N SER A 191 9.97 -14.06 -22.28
CA SER A 191 11.38 -13.73 -22.10
C SER A 191 12.08 -14.88 -21.39
N SER A 192 13.29 -15.21 -21.82
CA SER A 192 14.13 -16.34 -21.40
C SER A 192 14.59 -16.30 -19.92
N GLU A 193 13.85 -15.61 -19.05
CA GLU A 193 14.18 -15.38 -17.66
C GLU A 193 13.20 -16.18 -16.79
N HIS A 194 13.73 -17.00 -15.88
CA HIS A 194 12.96 -17.88 -15.01
C HIS A 194 11.90 -17.09 -14.23
N TRP A 195 10.64 -17.54 -14.30
CA TRP A 195 9.55 -16.97 -13.49
C TRP A 195 9.94 -17.00 -12.01
N SER A 196 9.88 -15.85 -11.34
CA SER A 196 10.30 -15.71 -9.94
C SER A 196 9.10 -15.81 -9.01
N PRO A 197 8.94 -16.92 -8.26
CA PRO A 197 7.80 -17.08 -7.36
C PRO A 197 7.82 -16.06 -6.20
N THR A 198 8.99 -15.50 -5.88
CA THR A 198 9.15 -14.50 -4.81
C THR A 198 8.45 -13.18 -5.13
N LEU A 199 8.41 -12.77 -6.39
CA LEU A 199 7.72 -11.55 -6.81
C LEU A 199 6.20 -11.70 -6.70
N LEU A 200 5.67 -12.86 -7.12
CA LEU A 200 4.25 -13.17 -6.94
C LEU A 200 3.88 -13.18 -5.45
N ASN A 201 4.69 -13.83 -4.62
CA ASN A 201 4.47 -13.88 -3.17
C ASN A 201 4.37 -12.47 -2.58
N ARG A 202 5.35 -11.60 -2.85
CA ARG A 202 5.35 -10.22 -2.35
C ARG A 202 4.15 -9.41 -2.81
N LEU A 203 3.74 -9.57 -4.07
CA LEU A 203 2.53 -8.94 -4.60
C LEU A 203 1.28 -9.44 -3.84
N CYS A 204 1.14 -10.75 -3.64
CA CYS A 204 -0.01 -11.32 -2.95
C CYS A 204 -0.04 -10.93 -1.46
N TRP A 205 1.13 -10.81 -0.81
CA TRP A 205 1.26 -10.26 0.54
C TRP A 205 0.81 -8.80 0.61
N ALA A 206 1.17 -7.99 -0.39
CA ALA A 206 0.72 -6.60 -0.47
C ALA A 206 -0.78 -6.50 -0.74
N ILE A 207 -1.35 -7.37 -1.58
CA ILE A 207 -2.80 -7.44 -1.83
C ILE A 207 -3.52 -7.84 -0.54
N GLY A 208 -3.02 -8.83 0.21
CA GLY A 208 -3.63 -9.22 1.49
C GLY A 208 -3.54 -8.11 2.54
N SER A 209 -2.45 -7.35 2.58
CA SER A 209 -2.21 -6.34 3.62
C SER A 209 -3.15 -5.12 3.53
N ILE A 210 -3.66 -4.80 2.34
CA ILE A 210 -4.63 -3.70 2.13
C ILE A 210 -6.10 -4.09 2.39
N SER A 211 -6.35 -5.30 2.90
CA SER A 211 -7.71 -5.76 3.23
C SER A 211 -8.43 -4.78 4.16
N GLY A 212 -9.65 -4.38 3.78
CA GLY A 212 -10.47 -3.43 4.52
C GLY A 212 -10.13 -1.95 4.30
N ALA A 213 -9.11 -1.61 3.50
CA ALA A 213 -8.79 -0.21 3.16
C ALA A 213 -9.66 0.36 2.02
N MET A 214 -10.38 -0.50 1.29
CA MET A 214 -11.26 -0.11 0.19
C MET A 214 -12.73 -0.18 0.59
N HIS A 215 -13.59 0.57 -0.11
CA HIS A 215 -15.03 0.43 0.04
C HIS A 215 -15.48 -0.94 -0.50
N GLU A 216 -16.54 -1.53 0.09
CA GLU A 216 -16.97 -2.90 -0.19
C GLU A 216 -17.23 -3.19 -1.68
N GLY A 217 -17.77 -2.21 -2.40
CA GLY A 217 -18.03 -2.33 -3.84
C GLY A 217 -16.75 -2.40 -4.68
N ASP A 218 -15.75 -1.56 -4.38
CA ASP A 218 -14.48 -1.53 -5.10
C ASP A 218 -13.60 -2.72 -4.68
N GLU A 219 -13.58 -3.05 -3.38
CA GLU A 219 -12.90 -4.24 -2.85
C GLU A 219 -13.38 -5.51 -3.55
N LYS A 220 -14.70 -5.65 -3.73
CA LYS A 220 -15.29 -6.77 -4.47
C LYS A 220 -14.82 -6.82 -5.92
N ARG A 221 -14.86 -5.69 -6.65
CA ARG A 221 -14.42 -5.63 -8.07
C ARG A 221 -12.95 -6.00 -8.20
N PHE A 222 -12.12 -5.43 -7.32
CA PHE A 222 -10.69 -5.68 -7.26
C PHE A 222 -10.39 -7.16 -7.01
N LEU A 223 -10.97 -7.75 -5.96
CA LEU A 223 -10.73 -9.16 -5.61
C LEU A 223 -11.17 -10.13 -6.69
N VAL A 224 -12.32 -9.90 -7.33
CA VAL A 224 -12.78 -10.75 -8.43
C VAL A 224 -11.78 -10.75 -9.58
N SER A 225 -11.15 -9.61 -9.87
CA SER A 225 -10.12 -9.49 -10.91
C SER A 225 -8.84 -10.21 -10.49
N VAL A 226 -8.34 -9.94 -9.28
CA VAL A 226 -7.15 -10.61 -8.73
C VAL A 226 -7.28 -12.13 -8.72
N ILE A 227 -8.41 -12.66 -8.23
CA ILE A 227 -8.63 -14.10 -8.12
C ILE A 227 -8.70 -14.76 -9.51
N LYS A 228 -9.37 -14.12 -10.48
CA LYS A 228 -9.43 -14.62 -11.86
C LYS A 228 -8.03 -14.69 -12.49
N ASP A 229 -7.23 -13.64 -12.32
CA ASP A 229 -5.89 -13.57 -12.88
C ASP A 229 -4.96 -14.60 -12.22
N LEU A 230 -5.05 -14.78 -10.89
CA LEU A 230 -4.29 -15.81 -10.18
C LEU A 230 -4.69 -17.23 -10.58
N LEU A 231 -5.99 -17.50 -10.80
CA LEU A 231 -6.46 -18.80 -11.30
C LEU A 231 -5.97 -19.04 -12.73
N SER A 232 -6.02 -18.02 -13.59
CA SER A 232 -5.45 -18.09 -14.94
C SER A 232 -3.96 -18.38 -14.88
N LEU A 233 -3.21 -17.72 -14.00
CA LEU A 233 -1.79 -17.96 -13.77
C LEU A 233 -1.53 -19.41 -13.31
N CYS A 234 -2.39 -19.95 -12.44
CA CYS A 234 -2.28 -21.34 -11.95
C CYS A 234 -2.47 -22.37 -13.09
N GLU A 235 -3.35 -22.09 -14.05
CA GLU A 235 -3.55 -22.94 -15.23
C GLU A 235 -2.40 -22.81 -16.25
N MET A 236 -1.90 -21.59 -16.44
CA MET A 236 -0.78 -21.32 -17.36
C MET A 236 0.54 -21.94 -16.87
N LYS A 237 0.85 -21.82 -15.57
CA LYS A 237 2.12 -22.28 -15.03
C LYS A 237 2.19 -23.81 -15.01
N ARG A 238 3.30 -24.32 -15.55
CA ARG A 238 3.64 -25.75 -15.52
C ARG A 238 4.52 -26.07 -14.30
N GLY A 239 4.38 -27.29 -13.78
CA GLY A 239 5.15 -27.80 -12.64
C GLY A 239 4.36 -27.79 -11.33
N LYS A 240 4.46 -28.89 -10.57
CA LYS A 240 3.73 -29.08 -9.30
C LYS A 240 4.09 -28.00 -8.27
N GLU A 241 5.37 -27.64 -8.18
CA GLU A 241 5.87 -26.62 -7.26
C GLU A 241 5.32 -25.23 -7.59
N ASN A 242 5.37 -24.83 -8.86
CA ASN A 242 4.84 -23.53 -9.30
C ASN A 242 3.33 -23.42 -9.04
N LYS A 243 2.57 -24.48 -9.33
CA LYS A 243 1.13 -24.53 -9.02
C LYS A 243 0.87 -24.46 -7.51
N ALA A 244 1.67 -25.12 -6.69
CA ALA A 244 1.56 -25.04 -5.25
C ALA A 244 1.80 -23.61 -4.73
N VAL A 245 2.78 -22.88 -5.29
CA VAL A 245 3.03 -21.48 -4.93
C VAL A 245 1.87 -20.56 -5.34
N VAL A 246 1.30 -20.72 -6.54
CA VAL A 246 0.15 -19.92 -6.94
C VAL A 246 -1.07 -20.24 -6.07
N ALA A 247 -1.31 -21.52 -5.79
CA ALA A 247 -2.40 -21.95 -4.91
C ALA A 247 -2.26 -21.38 -3.49
N SER A 248 -1.04 -21.42 -2.91
CA SER A 248 -0.81 -20.86 -1.57
C SER A 248 -1.08 -19.35 -1.51
N ASN A 249 -0.70 -18.62 -2.55
CA ASN A 249 -1.01 -17.19 -2.67
C ASN A 249 -2.51 -16.92 -2.80
N ILE A 250 -3.24 -17.71 -3.60
CA ILE A 250 -4.70 -17.60 -3.71
C ILE A 250 -5.34 -17.83 -2.34
N MET A 251 -4.92 -18.87 -1.62
CA MET A 251 -5.44 -19.19 -0.30
C MET A 251 -5.15 -18.08 0.71
N TYR A 252 -3.93 -17.50 0.69
CA TYR A 252 -3.56 -16.37 1.53
C TYR A 252 -4.45 -15.15 1.24
N VAL A 253 -4.53 -14.71 -0.03
CA VAL A 253 -5.35 -13.55 -0.42
C VAL A 253 -6.79 -13.78 0.00
N VAL A 254 -7.41 -14.91 -0.37
CA VAL A 254 -8.81 -15.17 -0.03
C VAL A 254 -9.03 -15.21 1.49
N GLY A 255 -8.09 -15.76 2.27
CA GLY A 255 -8.16 -15.80 3.73
C GLY A 255 -8.15 -14.42 4.39
N GLN A 256 -7.49 -13.43 3.77
CA GLN A 256 -7.40 -12.06 4.29
C GLN A 256 -8.67 -11.23 4.06
N TYR A 257 -9.62 -11.67 3.24
CA TYR A 257 -10.83 -10.92 2.89
C TYR A 257 -12.13 -11.61 3.37
N PRO A 258 -12.37 -11.68 4.70
CA PRO A 258 -13.56 -12.32 5.25
C PRO A 258 -14.87 -11.62 4.87
N ARG A 259 -14.85 -10.29 4.66
CA ARG A 259 -16.02 -9.52 4.21
C ARG A 259 -16.54 -10.02 2.86
N PHE A 260 -15.64 -10.17 1.89
CA PHE A 260 -15.95 -10.70 0.57
C PHE A 260 -16.51 -12.13 0.64
N LEU A 261 -15.86 -13.00 1.43
CA LEU A 261 -16.30 -14.39 1.60
C LEU A 261 -17.71 -14.51 2.18
N ARG A 262 -18.04 -13.67 3.17
CA ARG A 262 -19.38 -13.63 3.78
C ARG A 262 -20.47 -13.21 2.78
N ALA A 263 -20.15 -12.32 1.85
CA ALA A 263 -21.08 -11.90 0.80
C ALA A 263 -21.24 -12.93 -0.34
N HIS A 264 -20.29 -13.87 -0.49
CA HIS A 264 -20.20 -14.79 -1.62
C HIS A 264 -20.16 -16.27 -1.19
N TRP A 265 -21.25 -16.77 -0.60
CA TRP A 265 -21.35 -18.15 -0.08
C TRP A 265 -20.92 -19.24 -1.06
N LYS A 266 -21.34 -19.17 -2.34
CA LYS A 266 -20.97 -20.18 -3.36
C LYS A 266 -19.45 -20.24 -3.56
N PHE A 267 -18.80 -19.08 -3.59
CA PHE A 267 -17.35 -18.97 -3.74
C PHE A 267 -16.64 -19.51 -2.49
N LEU A 268 -17.09 -19.10 -1.29
CA LEU A 268 -16.57 -19.61 -0.02
C LEU A 268 -16.64 -21.15 0.05
N LYS A 269 -17.78 -21.73 -0.35
CA LYS A 269 -17.94 -23.19 -0.41
C LYS A 269 -16.87 -23.83 -1.30
N THR A 270 -16.66 -23.33 -2.52
CA THR A 270 -15.62 -23.84 -3.43
C THR A 270 -14.22 -23.73 -2.83
N VAL A 271 -13.90 -22.59 -2.20
CA VAL A 271 -12.60 -22.38 -1.56
C VAL A 271 -12.37 -23.37 -0.42
N ILE A 272 -13.37 -23.59 0.44
CA ILE A 272 -13.30 -24.56 1.53
C ILE A 272 -13.09 -25.98 0.99
N PHE A 273 -13.82 -26.39 -0.05
CA PHE A 273 -13.61 -27.71 -0.65
C PHE A 273 -12.19 -27.87 -1.21
N LYS A 274 -11.63 -26.80 -1.80
CA LYS A 274 -10.25 -26.80 -2.29
C LYS A 274 -9.18 -26.76 -1.18
N LEU A 275 -9.52 -26.33 0.03
CA LEU A 275 -8.62 -26.41 1.19
C LEU A 275 -8.53 -27.82 1.77
N PHE A 276 -9.55 -28.64 1.57
CA PHE A 276 -9.60 -30.03 2.06
C PHE A 276 -9.09 -31.07 1.05
N GLU A 277 -8.94 -30.68 -0.22
CA GLU A 277 -8.39 -31.51 -1.30
C GLU A 277 -6.85 -31.46 -1.31
#